data_AF-A0A9W9HTQ6-F1
#
_entry.id   AF-A0A9W9HTQ6-F1
#
_cell.length_a   1.000
_cell.length_b   1.000
_cell.length_c   1.000
_cell.angle_alpha   90.00
_cell.angle_beta   90.00
_cell.angle_gamma   90.00
#
_symmetry.space_group_name_H-M   'P 1'
#
loop_
_entity.id
_entity.type
_entity.pdbx_description
1 polymer ?
#
loop_
_entity_poly.entity_id
_entity_poly.type
_entity_poly.pdbx_seq_one_letter_code
_entity_poly.pdbx_strand_id
1 'polypeptide(L)'
;MQSIDATLKSTVLEICGIAISNRQEPTALLTASISIAICGNRFTDRAEQEELMDIVVTSLRNDNYWPSNSLIGKLRKAWGWRVE
;
A
#
# COMPACT_ATOMS: atom_id res chain seq x y z
N MET A 1 18.19 -0.90 18.83
CA MET A 1 16.75 -0.58 18.85
C MET A 1 16.38 -0.13 17.45
N GLN A 2 15.44 -0.78 16.78
CA GLN A 2 14.99 -0.33 15.45
C GLN A 2 14.19 0.97 15.61
N SER A 3 14.25 1.85 14.60
CA SER A 3 13.37 3.03 14.55
C SER A 3 11.92 2.59 14.40
N ILE A 4 10.99 3.37 14.96
CA ILE A 4 9.54 3.16 14.80
C ILE A 4 9.17 3.08 13.31
N ASP A 5 9.80 3.88 12.45
CA ASP A 5 9.55 3.84 11.02
C ASP A 5 10.00 2.52 10.38
N ALA A 6 11.12 1.95 10.82
CA ALA A 6 11.58 0.65 10.32
C ALA A 6 10.62 -0.48 10.74
N THR A 7 10.13 -0.45 11.97
CA THR A 7 9.11 -1.39 12.44
C THR A 7 7.81 -1.24 11.66
N LEU A 8 7.34 -0.01 11.42
CA LEU A 8 6.13 0.23 10.63
C LEU A 8 6.28 -0.23 9.18
N LYS A 9 7.44 0.00 8.55
CA LYS A 9 7.73 -0.53 7.19
C LYS A 9 7.68 -2.05 7.18
N SER A 10 8.31 -2.72 8.16
CA SER A 10 8.27 -4.19 8.28
C SER A 10 6.84 -4.71 8.40
N THR A 11 6.03 -4.12 9.29
CA THR A 11 4.64 -4.52 9.48
C THR A 11 3.80 -4.32 8.21
N VAL A 12 4.00 -3.22 7.47
CA VAL A 12 3.31 -3.02 6.18
C VAL A 12 3.69 -4.13 5.19
N LEU A 13 4.97 -4.46 5.06
CA LEU A 13 5.44 -5.50 4.15
C LEU A 13 4.92 -6.89 4.54
N GLU A 14 4.85 -7.20 5.84
CA GLU A 14 4.27 -8.45 6.35
C GLU A 14 2.79 -8.57 5.99
N ILE A 15 2.00 -7.50 6.21
CA ILE A 15 0.58 -7.46 5.83
C ILE A 15 0.41 -7.63 4.31
N CYS A 16 1.28 -6.98 3.52
CA CYS A 16 1.27 -7.12 2.06
C CYS A 16 1.58 -8.56 1.62
N GLY A 17 2.57 -9.20 2.25
CA GLY A 17 2.90 -10.60 2.00
C GLY A 17 1.75 -11.55 2.31
N ILE A 18 1.04 -11.32 3.42
CA ILE A 18 -0.17 -12.08 3.79
C ILE A 18 -1.26 -11.89 2.74
N ALA A 19 -1.52 -10.66 2.30
CA ALA A 19 -2.53 -10.35 1.29
C ALA A 19 -2.20 -10.97 -0.06
N ILE A 20 -0.94 -10.93 -0.49
CA ILE A 20 -0.47 -11.57 -1.73
C ILE A 20 -0.60 -13.09 -1.65
N SER A 21 -0.38 -13.68 -0.48
CA SER A 21 -0.53 -15.13 -0.27
C SER A 21 -2.00 -15.58 -0.25
N ASN A 22 -2.92 -14.67 0.08
CA ASN A 22 -4.35 -14.93 0.21
C ASN A 22 -5.17 -14.04 -0.74
N ARG A 23 -4.73 -13.89 -2.00
CA ARG A 23 -5.34 -12.97 -3.00
C ARG A 23 -6.84 -13.19 -3.27
N GLN A 24 -7.35 -14.38 -2.97
CA GLN A 24 -8.78 -14.71 -3.12
C GLN A 24 -9.64 -14.12 -2.01
N GLU A 25 -9.03 -13.62 -0.93
CA GLU A 25 -9.72 -13.05 0.23
C GLU A 25 -9.72 -11.51 0.18
N PRO A 26 -10.86 -10.85 -0.15
CA PRO A 26 -10.92 -9.40 -0.34
C PRO A 26 -10.46 -8.61 0.90
N THR A 27 -10.76 -9.14 2.09
CA THR A 27 -10.40 -8.55 3.38
C THR A 27 -8.89 -8.37 3.54
N ALA A 28 -8.09 -9.30 3.01
CA ALA A 28 -6.63 -9.25 3.13
C ALA A 28 -6.05 -8.13 2.26
N LEU A 29 -6.51 -8.00 1.02
CA LEU A 29 -6.11 -6.90 0.10
C LEU A 29 -6.57 -5.53 0.61
N LEU A 30 -7.77 -5.45 1.18
CA LEU A 30 -8.27 -4.22 1.81
C LEU A 30 -7.38 -3.80 2.99
N THR A 31 -7.02 -4.76 3.86
CA THR A 31 -6.17 -4.50 5.03
C THR A 31 -4.78 -4.00 4.62
N ALA A 32 -4.18 -4.62 3.59
CA ALA A 32 -2.92 -4.15 3.01
C ALA A 32 -3.05 -2.75 2.40
N SER A 33 -4.13 -2.47 1.69
CA SER A 33 -4.38 -1.15 1.10
C SER A 33 -4.50 -0.05 2.18
N ILE A 34 -5.14 -0.36 3.31
CA ILE A 34 -5.25 0.57 4.45
C ILE A 34 -3.90 0.77 5.14
N SER A 35 -3.12 -0.30 5.35
CA SER A 35 -1.79 -0.16 5.98
C SER A 35 -0.85 0.70 5.11
N ILE A 36 -0.89 0.51 3.78
CA ILE A 36 -0.17 1.36 2.82
C ILE A 36 -0.70 2.81 2.87
N ALA A 37 -2.00 3.03 2.97
CA ALA A 37 -2.57 4.38 3.07
C ALA A 37 -2.03 5.17 4.28
N ILE A 38 -1.90 4.50 5.42
CA ILE A 38 -1.50 5.11 6.69
C ILE A 38 0.01 5.30 6.78
N CYS A 39 0.78 4.30 6.35
CA CYS A 39 2.22 4.23 6.56
C CYS A 39 3.05 4.41 5.29
N GLY A 40 2.42 4.46 4.12
CA GLY A 40 3.07 4.47 2.81
C GLY A 40 4.07 5.59 2.62
N ASN A 41 3.85 6.76 3.24
CA ASN A 41 4.77 7.90 3.18
C ASN A 41 6.19 7.61 3.72
N ARG A 42 6.39 6.50 4.45
CA ARG A 42 7.70 6.06 4.97
C ARG A 42 8.53 5.31 3.93
N PHE A 43 7.93 4.91 2.82
CA PHE A 43 8.63 4.26 1.71
C PHE A 43 9.20 5.34 0.79
N THR A 44 10.53 5.35 0.65
CA THR A 44 11.27 6.34 -0.14
C THR A 44 11.89 5.73 -1.40
N ASP A 45 12.04 4.40 -1.44
CA ASP A 45 12.53 3.69 -2.60
C ASP A 45 11.44 3.58 -3.67
N ARG A 46 11.79 3.89 -4.92
CA ARG A 46 10.82 3.93 -6.02
C ARG A 46 10.26 2.55 -6.35
N ALA A 47 11.09 1.51 -6.31
CA ALA A 47 10.64 0.15 -6.62
C ALA A 47 9.68 -0.34 -5.52
N GLU A 48 9.99 -0.11 -4.25
CA GLU A 48 9.06 -0.43 -3.15
C GLU A 48 7.70 0.29 -3.34
N GLN A 49 7.73 1.58 -3.67
CA GLN A 49 6.50 2.35 -3.88
C GLN A 49 5.67 1.83 -5.06
N GLU A 50 6.30 1.37 -6.13
CA GLU A 50 5.63 0.78 -7.30
C GLU A 50 4.94 -0.55 -6.97
N GLU A 51 5.62 -1.43 -6.23
CA GLU A 51 5.03 -2.69 -5.75
C GLU A 51 3.84 -2.45 -4.81
N LEU A 52 3.96 -1.49 -3.88
CA LEU A 52 2.85 -1.12 -3.00
C LEU A 52 1.68 -0.50 -3.78
N MET A 53 1.96 0.29 -4.82
CA MET A 53 0.92 0.86 -5.69
C MET A 53 0.16 -0.23 -6.44
N ASP A 54 0.84 -1.27 -6.92
CA ASP A 54 0.19 -2.38 -7.62
C ASP A 54 -0.81 -3.12 -6.71
N ILE A 55 -0.46 -3.32 -5.43
CA ILE A 55 -1.37 -3.90 -4.43
C ILE A 55 -2.63 -3.04 -4.27
N VAL A 56 -2.47 -1.71 -4.14
CA VAL A 56 -3.57 -0.75 -3.99
C VAL A 56 -4.44 -0.67 -5.25
N VAL A 57 -3.85 -0.76 -6.45
CA VAL A 57 -4.58 -0.76 -7.72
C VAL A 57 -5.29 -2.10 -7.96
N THR A 58 -4.71 -3.20 -7.50
CA THR A 58 -5.31 -4.53 -7.62
C THR A 58 -6.56 -4.65 -6.74
N SER A 59 -6.54 -4.10 -5.52
CA SER A 59 -7.71 -4.13 -4.63
C SER A 59 -8.91 -3.35 -5.20
N LEU A 60 -8.66 -2.27 -5.95
CA LEU A 60 -9.68 -1.50 -6.68
C LEU A 60 -10.45 -2.29 -7.74
N ARG A 61 -9.79 -3.25 -8.40
CA ARG A 61 -10.37 -4.01 -9.50
C ARG A 61 -11.37 -5.06 -9.02
N ASN A 62 -11.24 -5.52 -7.77
CA ASN A 62 -11.94 -6.69 -7.30
C ASN A 62 -13.31 -6.42 -6.65
N ASP A 63 -13.62 -5.24 -6.09
CA ASP A 63 -14.86 -5.16 -5.28
C ASP A 63 -15.51 -3.79 -5.00
N ASN A 64 -15.27 -2.71 -5.78
CA ASN A 64 -15.85 -1.37 -5.51
C ASN A 64 -15.64 -0.86 -4.05
N TYR A 65 -14.76 -1.48 -3.29
CA TYR A 65 -14.35 -1.05 -1.96
C TYR A 65 -13.25 0.00 -2.06
N TRP A 66 -13.08 0.78 -0.98
CA TRP A 66 -11.92 1.63 -0.79
C TRP A 66 -10.64 0.79 -1.00
N PRO A 67 -9.74 1.16 -1.92
CA PRO A 67 -9.20 2.51 -2.04
C PRO A 67 -9.68 3.28 -3.29
N SER A 68 -10.25 4.48 -3.13
CA SER A 68 -10.65 5.29 -4.30
C SER A 68 -9.45 5.84 -5.09
N ASN A 69 -9.67 6.32 -6.33
CA ASN A 69 -8.68 7.10 -7.10
C ASN A 69 -8.09 8.28 -6.29
N SER A 70 -8.83 8.80 -5.29
CA SER A 70 -8.33 9.80 -4.36
C SER A 70 -7.18 9.29 -3.48
N LEU A 71 -7.23 8.04 -3.01
CA LEU A 71 -6.13 7.45 -2.24
C LEU A 71 -4.87 7.32 -3.08
N ILE A 72 -5.00 6.81 -4.31
CA ILE A 72 -3.87 6.70 -5.25
C ILE A 72 -3.22 8.07 -5.44
N GLY A 73 -4.03 9.11 -5.69
CA GLY A 73 -3.52 10.48 -5.83
C GLY A 73 -2.77 10.97 -4.59
N LYS A 74 -3.29 10.67 -3.38
CA LYS A 74 -2.61 11.02 -2.12
C LYS A 74 -1.28 10.29 -1.94
N LEU A 75 -1.22 8.98 -2.24
CA LEU A 75 0.02 8.20 -2.17
C LEU A 75 1.06 8.72 -3.16
N ARG A 76 0.69 8.92 -4.42
CA ARG A 76 1.56 9.51 -5.45
C ARG A 76 2.13 10.86 -5.00
N LYS A 77 1.27 11.72 -4.44
CA LYS A 77 1.70 13.02 -3.90
C LYS A 77 2.66 12.86 -2.72
N ALA A 78 2.38 11.95 -1.78
CA ALA A 78 3.24 11.69 -0.62
C ALA A 78 4.62 11.18 -1.04
N TRP A 79 4.70 10.42 -2.12
CA TRP A 79 5.95 9.92 -2.70
C TRP A 79 6.62 10.89 -3.67
N GLY A 80 6.04 12.08 -3.90
CA GLY A 80 6.60 13.06 -4.84
C GLY A 80 6.56 12.61 -6.30
N TRP A 81 5.71 11.65 -6.65
CA TRP A 81 5.54 11.22 -8.04
C TRP A 81 4.93 12.39 -8.82
N ARG A 82 5.56 12.76 -9.94
CA ARG A 82 4.96 13.72 -10.88
C ARG A 82 3.67 13.11 -11.41
N VAL A 83 2.57 13.81 -11.19
CA VAL A 83 1.29 13.50 -11.83
C VAL A 83 1.34 14.24 -13.15
N GLU A 84 1.66 13.53 -14.23
CA GLU A 84 1.40 14.02 -15.60
C GLU A 84 -0.11 14.03 -15.87
#